data_AF-A0A8X6JSH7-F1
#
_entry.id   AF-A0A8X6JSH7-F1
#
_cell.length_a   1.000
_cell.length_b   1.000
_cell.length_c   1.000
_cell.angle_alpha   90.00
_cell.angle_beta   90.00
_cell.angle_gamma   90.00
#
_symmetry.space_group_name_H-M   'P 1'
#
loop_
_entity.id
_entity.type
_entity.pdbx_description
1 polymer ?
#
loop_
_entity_poly.entity_id
_entity_poly.type
_entity_poly.pdbx_seq_one_letter_code
_entity_poly.pdbx_strand_id
1 'polypeptide(L)'
;MYVGCHVCRCDREMKSIEPAIGVCNEVKAVGNCNNNIERYYYNVVEDKCEKFMYSGCNGNNNNFKTLQECAEKCQVNQDSQPTIQRASLGEPGESDAIKCNIWLILITMILTKLHSILSTHSKIL
;
A
#
# COMPACT_ATOMS: atom_id res chain seq x y z
N MET A 1 -6.15 -22.11 25.34
CA MET A 1 -6.77 -22.16 24.01
C MET A 1 -6.61 -20.79 23.34
N TYR A 2 -5.43 -20.48 22.82
CA TYR A 2 -5.25 -19.44 21.81
C TYR A 2 -4.31 -20.04 20.78
N VAL A 3 -4.85 -20.26 19.58
CA VAL A 3 -4.16 -20.90 18.46
C VAL A 3 -3.74 -19.78 17.53
N GLY A 4 -2.45 -19.72 17.18
CA GLY A 4 -1.99 -18.87 16.08
C GLY A 4 -0.62 -18.25 16.27
N CYS A 5 0.45 -19.03 16.10
CA CYS A 5 1.68 -18.51 15.52
C CYS A 5 2.39 -19.65 14.76
N HIS A 6 2.10 -19.75 13.47
CA HIS A 6 2.89 -20.52 12.51
C HIS A 6 3.17 -19.58 11.34
N VAL A 7 4.46 -19.50 11.00
CA VAL A 7 5.10 -18.79 9.88
C VAL A 7 5.73 -17.43 10.24
N CYS A 8 7.04 -17.41 10.03
CA CYS A 8 8.02 -16.39 10.38
C CYS A 8 7.93 -15.14 9.49
N ARG A 9 7.79 -13.95 10.10
CA ARG A 9 8.58 -12.77 9.73
C ARG A 9 8.49 -11.69 10.82
N CYS A 10 9.64 -11.39 11.43
CA CYS A 10 9.85 -10.20 12.25
C CYS A 10 10.32 -9.04 11.33
N ASP A 11 10.10 -7.82 11.81
CA ASP A 11 10.64 -6.52 11.34
C ASP A 11 9.80 -5.68 10.36
N ARG A 12 8.77 -5.02 10.91
CA ARG A 12 8.78 -3.55 10.99
C ARG A 12 7.87 -3.12 12.13
N GLU A 13 8.48 -2.41 13.07
CA GLU A 13 7.84 -1.78 14.22
C GLU A 13 6.48 -1.17 13.87
N MET A 14 5.56 -1.25 14.83
CA MET A 14 4.34 -0.45 14.89
C MET A 14 4.69 1.02 14.59
N LYS A 15 4.65 1.43 13.32
CA LYS A 15 4.58 2.85 12.97
C LYS A 15 3.21 3.28 13.44
N SER A 16 3.20 3.90 14.61
CA SER A 16 2.06 4.52 15.26
C SER A 16 1.00 4.91 14.23
N ILE A 17 -0.13 4.20 14.25
CA ILE A 17 -1.40 4.72 13.77
C ILE A 17 -1.82 5.77 14.82
N GLU A 18 -1.00 6.82 14.99
CA GLU A 18 -1.51 8.08 15.49
C GLU A 18 -2.29 8.72 14.35
N PRO A 19 -3.43 9.34 14.66
CA PRO A 19 -4.42 9.62 13.64
C PRO A 19 -3.85 10.68 12.71
N ALA A 20 -3.50 10.28 11.49
CA ALA A 20 -3.39 11.19 10.35
C ALA A 20 -4.67 12.04 10.21
N ILE A 21 -5.78 11.57 10.79
CA ILE A 21 -7.04 12.30 11.00
C ILE A 21 -6.81 13.69 11.63
N GLY A 22 -5.87 13.85 12.56
CA GLY A 22 -5.60 15.16 13.18
C GLY A 22 -5.05 16.17 12.17
N VAL A 23 -3.98 15.80 11.46
CA VAL A 23 -3.31 16.66 10.48
C VAL A 23 -4.22 16.99 9.30
N CYS A 24 -4.91 15.99 8.77
CA CYS A 24 -5.74 16.14 7.58
C CYS A 24 -7.01 16.99 7.86
N ASN A 25 -7.44 17.11 9.11
CA ASN A 25 -8.59 17.94 9.47
C ASN A 25 -8.25 19.41 9.74
N GLU A 26 -6.98 19.81 9.71
CA GLU A 26 -6.60 21.21 9.88
C GLU A 26 -6.92 22.03 8.62
N VAL A 27 -7.34 23.28 8.77
CA VAL A 27 -7.53 24.21 7.65
C VAL A 27 -6.16 24.61 7.09
N LYS A 28 -6.04 24.87 5.78
CA LYS A 28 -4.79 25.43 5.22
C LYS A 28 -4.31 26.67 5.98
N ALA A 29 -3.05 26.66 6.40
CA ALA A 29 -2.42 27.80 7.07
C ALA A 29 -1.35 28.44 6.18
N VAL A 30 -1.66 29.61 5.61
CA VAL A 30 -0.71 30.39 4.77
C VAL A 30 0.45 30.90 5.61
N GLY A 31 0.21 31.31 6.86
CA GLY A 31 1.20 31.97 7.70
C GLY A 31 1.39 33.46 7.35
N ASN A 32 2.38 34.11 7.96
CA ASN A 32 2.58 35.57 7.89
C ASN A 32 4.02 35.99 7.51
N CYS A 33 4.76 35.10 6.84
CA CYS A 33 6.05 35.46 6.23
C CYS A 33 5.85 36.04 4.81
N ASN A 34 6.96 36.35 4.12
CA ASN A 34 6.93 37.03 2.81
C ASN A 34 7.35 36.14 1.62
N ASN A 35 7.44 34.81 1.81
CA ASN A 35 7.74 33.89 0.71
C ASN A 35 6.45 33.44 0.02
N ASN A 36 6.57 32.86 -1.17
CA ASN A 36 5.45 32.27 -1.90
C ASN A 36 5.83 30.85 -2.32
N ILE A 37 5.59 29.88 -1.43
CA ILE A 37 6.04 28.50 -1.60
C ILE A 37 4.82 27.63 -1.93
N GLU A 38 4.80 27.02 -3.13
CA GLU A 38 3.76 26.06 -3.48
C GLU A 38 3.82 24.84 -2.55
N ARG A 39 2.68 24.51 -1.94
CA ARG A 39 2.48 23.37 -1.05
C ARG A 39 1.12 22.74 -1.33
N TYR A 40 0.87 21.57 -0.76
CA TYR A 40 -0.38 20.86 -0.85
C TYR A 40 -1.01 20.73 0.53
N TYR A 41 -2.33 20.84 0.60
CA TYR A 41 -3.12 20.59 1.81
C TYR A 41 -4.29 19.69 1.43
N TYR A 42 -4.78 18.90 2.37
CA TYR A 42 -5.99 18.12 2.21
C TYR A 42 -7.21 19.00 2.51
N ASN A 43 -8.11 19.10 1.54
CA ASN A 43 -9.38 19.79 1.65
C ASN A 43 -10.46 18.76 2.00
N VAL A 44 -10.88 18.75 3.26
CA VAL A 44 -11.93 17.86 3.80
C VAL A 44 -13.31 18.06 3.14
N VAL A 45 -13.59 19.25 2.57
CA VAL A 45 -14.87 19.55 1.93
C VAL A 45 -14.95 18.88 0.57
N GLU A 46 -13.84 18.91 -0.15
CA GLU A 46 -13.72 18.37 -1.51
C GLU A 46 -13.16 16.94 -1.54
N ASP A 47 -12.82 16.41 -0.36
CA ASP A 47 -12.15 15.12 -0.17
C ASP A 47 -10.92 14.92 -1.09
N LYS A 48 -10.10 15.97 -1.25
CA LYS A 48 -8.96 15.96 -2.16
C LYS A 48 -7.78 16.81 -1.69
N CYS A 49 -6.60 16.47 -2.18
CA CYS A 49 -5.39 17.26 -1.94
C CYS A 49 -5.26 18.38 -2.98
N GLU A 50 -5.23 19.63 -2.50
CA GLU A 50 -5.19 20.84 -3.32
C GLU A 50 -3.92 21.65 -3.10
N LYS A 51 -3.52 22.43 -4.10
CA LYS A 51 -2.39 23.36 -3.99
C LYS A 51 -2.79 24.60 -3.19
N PHE A 52 -1.85 25.12 -2.41
CA PHE A 52 -1.95 26.44 -1.81
C PHE A 52 -0.57 27.09 -1.69
N MET A 53 -0.56 28.40 -1.46
CA MET A 53 0.67 29.18 -1.29
C MET A 53 0.99 29.35 0.20
N TYR A 54 2.12 28.80 0.63
CA TYR A 54 2.63 28.91 1.98
C TYR A 54 3.65 30.06 2.08
N SER A 55 3.48 30.91 3.09
CA SER A 55 4.32 32.10 3.31
C SER A 55 5.75 31.78 3.77
N GLY A 56 6.01 30.54 4.19
CA GLY A 56 7.31 30.07 4.65
C GLY A 56 7.48 29.96 6.18
N CYS A 57 6.57 30.53 6.97
CA CYS A 57 6.54 30.34 8.43
C CYS A 57 5.10 30.27 8.97
N ASN A 58 4.93 29.84 10.23
CA ASN A 58 3.64 29.85 10.94
C ASN A 58 2.50 29.15 10.18
N GLY A 59 2.85 28.09 9.45
CA GLY A 59 1.89 27.13 8.90
C GLY A 59 1.50 26.09 9.95
N ASN A 60 0.75 25.08 9.51
CA ASN A 60 0.38 23.92 10.30
C ASN A 60 0.78 22.62 9.57
N ASN A 61 0.35 21.47 10.06
CA ASN A 61 0.82 20.18 9.56
C ASN A 61 0.11 19.76 8.28
N ASN A 62 -1.05 20.34 7.96
CA ASN A 62 -1.72 20.16 6.67
C ASN A 62 -1.01 20.95 5.55
N ASN A 63 0.28 20.64 5.36
CA ASN A 63 1.20 21.35 4.50
C ASN A 63 2.28 20.38 3.99
N PHE A 64 2.05 19.84 2.80
CA PHE A 64 2.87 18.83 2.16
C PHE A 64 3.63 19.41 0.97
N LYS A 65 4.80 18.86 0.65
CA LYS A 65 5.61 19.33 -0.48
C LYS A 65 5.08 18.84 -1.82
N THR A 66 4.47 17.65 -1.83
CA THR A 66 3.96 17.02 -3.05
C THR A 66 2.53 16.55 -2.86
N LEU A 67 1.83 16.38 -3.99
CA LEU A 67 0.49 15.81 -4.01
C LEU A 67 0.46 14.38 -3.45
N GLN A 68 1.46 13.57 -3.82
CA GLN A 68 1.59 12.19 -3.38
C GLN A 68 1.74 12.10 -1.86
N GLU A 69 2.59 12.94 -1.26
CA GLU A 69 2.78 12.98 0.20
C GLU A 69 1.46 13.30 0.92
N CYS A 70 0.71 14.29 0.43
CA CYS A 70 -0.60 14.64 0.97
C CYS A 70 -1.58 13.47 0.91
N ALA A 71 -1.69 12.83 -0.26
CA ALA A 71 -2.66 11.75 -0.46
C ALA A 71 -2.30 10.47 0.28
N GLU A 72 -1.01 10.10 0.36
CA GLU A 72 -0.54 8.98 1.17
C GLU A 72 -0.80 9.24 2.66
N LYS A 73 -0.58 10.48 3.11
CA LYS A 73 -0.79 10.86 4.51
C LYS A 73 -2.28 10.86 4.87
N CYS A 74 -3.12 11.43 4.00
CA CYS A 74 -4.56 11.60 4.23
C CYS A 74 -5.43 10.49 3.64
N GLN A 75 -4.81 9.43 3.10
CA GLN A 75 -5.48 8.23 2.56
C GLN A 75 -6.54 8.58 1.50
N VAL A 76 -6.21 9.53 0.63
CA VAL A 76 -7.09 9.95 -0.48
C VAL A 76 -6.88 9.01 -1.66
N ASN A 77 -7.95 8.41 -2.15
CA ASN A 77 -7.90 7.64 -3.39
C ASN A 77 -7.58 8.58 -4.55
N GLN A 78 -6.49 8.33 -5.27
CA GLN A 78 -5.95 9.17 -6.36
C GLN A 78 -6.85 9.21 -7.62
N ASP A 79 -8.08 8.71 -7.54
CA ASP A 79 -8.98 8.51 -8.69
C ASP A 79 -9.68 9.79 -9.15
N SER A 80 -9.50 10.91 -8.46
CA SER A 80 -10.25 12.17 -8.68
C SER A 80 -9.43 13.36 -9.21
N GLN A 81 -8.20 13.17 -9.71
CA GLN A 81 -7.41 14.30 -10.26
C GLN A 81 -6.82 14.03 -11.67
N PRO A 82 -6.78 15.07 -12.56
CA PRO A 82 -6.55 14.88 -13.99
C PRO A 82 -5.10 14.49 -14.28
N THR A 83 -4.95 13.34 -14.91
CA THR A 83 -3.68 12.73 -15.31
C THR A 83 -3.07 13.54 -16.46
N ILE A 84 -2.02 14.32 -16.18
CA ILE A 84 -1.01 14.58 -17.23
C ILE A 84 -0.09 13.37 -17.24
N GLN A 85 -0.37 12.46 -18.17
CA GLN A 85 0.42 11.26 -18.41
C GLN A 85 1.89 11.62 -18.66
N ARG A 86 2.78 11.13 -17.80
CA ARG A 86 4.11 10.70 -18.22
C ARG A 86 4.35 9.31 -17.68
N ALA A 87 4.31 8.35 -18.60
CA ALA A 87 4.75 6.99 -18.38
C ALA A 87 6.22 6.97 -17.95
N SER A 88 6.48 6.27 -16.84
CA SER A 88 7.65 5.42 -16.68
C SER A 88 7.19 4.21 -15.86
N LEU A 89 7.40 3.04 -16.44
CA LEU A 89 6.93 1.75 -15.97
C LEU A 89 7.51 1.43 -14.58
N GLY A 90 6.62 1.29 -13.59
CA GLY A 90 6.85 0.54 -12.36
C GLY A 90 5.74 -0.51 -12.31
N GLU A 91 6.13 -1.78 -12.40
CA GLU A 91 5.24 -2.93 -12.57
C GLU A 91 4.33 -3.18 -11.35
N PRO A 92 3.16 -3.80 -11.57
CA PRO A 92 2.26 -4.23 -10.50
C PRO A 92 2.91 -5.36 -9.68
N GLY A 93 3.36 -5.02 -8.47
CA GLY A 93 3.72 -6.00 -7.46
C GLY A 93 2.55 -6.27 -6.53
N GLU A 94 1.62 -7.15 -6.91
CA GLU A 94 0.74 -7.88 -5.97
C GLU A 94 -0.05 -8.97 -6.71
N SER A 95 0.41 -10.25 -6.72
CA SER A 95 -0.43 -11.47 -6.67
C SER A 95 0.22 -12.81 -7.13
N ASP A 96 1.50 -13.10 -6.86
CA ASP A 96 2.11 -14.37 -7.33
C ASP A 96 2.63 -15.32 -6.23
N ALA A 97 2.08 -15.26 -5.01
CA ALA A 97 2.35 -16.31 -4.01
C ALA A 97 1.74 -17.69 -4.38
N ILE A 98 0.78 -17.73 -5.31
CA ILE A 98 0.00 -18.94 -5.63
C ILE A 98 0.55 -19.68 -6.88
N LYS A 99 1.38 -19.06 -7.72
CA LYS A 99 1.92 -19.72 -8.93
C LYS A 99 3.19 -20.54 -8.72
N CYS A 100 3.86 -20.46 -7.57
CA CYS A 100 5.13 -21.16 -7.35
C CYS A 100 5.03 -22.67 -7.03
N ASN A 101 3.86 -23.21 -6.65
CA ASN A 101 3.75 -24.61 -6.19
C ASN A 101 2.77 -25.49 -6.99
N ILE A 102 2.15 -24.98 -8.05
CA ILE A 102 1.19 -25.77 -8.83
C ILE A 102 1.88 -26.96 -9.53
N TRP A 103 3.09 -26.77 -10.08
CA TRP A 103 3.83 -27.83 -10.77
C TRP A 103 4.28 -28.96 -9.83
N LEU A 104 4.68 -28.63 -8.60
CA LEU A 104 5.05 -29.62 -7.57
C LEU A 104 3.83 -30.41 -7.08
N ILE A 105 2.67 -29.77 -6.94
CA ILE A 105 1.42 -30.46 -6.59
C ILE A 105 1.01 -31.44 -7.71
N LEU A 106 1.14 -31.05 -8.97
CA LEU A 106 0.83 -31.95 -10.09
C LEU A 106 1.80 -33.14 -10.18
N ILE A 107 3.11 -32.92 -9.96
CA ILE A 107 4.11 -34.00 -9.94
C ILE A 107 3.82 -34.98 -8.78
N THR A 108 3.55 -34.48 -7.58
CA THR A 108 3.24 -35.35 -6.43
C THR A 108 1.95 -36.15 -6.63
N MET A 109 0.92 -35.57 -7.28
CA MET A 109 -0.30 -36.31 -7.64
C MET A 109 -0.05 -37.41 -8.68
N ILE A 110 0.83 -37.20 -9.66
CA ILE A 110 1.19 -38.23 -10.65
C ILE A 110 2.00 -39.35 -9.99
N LEU A 111 2.99 -39.02 -9.15
CA LEU A 111 3.84 -39.99 -8.46
C LEU A 111 3.06 -40.85 -7.46
N THR A 112 2.13 -40.26 -6.71
CA THR A 112 1.29 -41.00 -5.76
C THR A 112 0.31 -41.96 -6.46
N LYS A 113 -0.23 -41.57 -7.62
CA LYS A 113 -1.02 -42.48 -8.46
C LYS A 113 -0.18 -43.62 -9.03
N LEU A 114 1.03 -43.36 -9.51
CA LEU A 114 1.93 -44.39 -10.03
C LEU A 114 2.34 -45.40 -8.95
N HIS A 115 2.65 -44.93 -7.74
CA HIS A 115 2.98 -45.78 -6.60
C HIS A 115 1.78 -46.65 -6.17
N SER A 116 0.56 -46.10 -6.20
CA SER A 116 -0.66 -46.86 -5.89
C SER A 116 -0.90 -47.99 -6.92
N ILE A 117 -0.68 -47.72 -8.21
CA ILE A 117 -0.82 -48.71 -9.28
C ILE A 117 0.22 -49.83 -9.14
N LEU A 118 1.48 -49.50 -8.84
CA LEU A 118 2.54 -50.47 -8.60
C LEU A 118 2.28 -51.32 -7.34
N SER A 119 1.76 -50.71 -6.28
CA SER A 119 1.39 -51.41 -5.03
C SER A 119 0.23 -52.40 -5.23
N THR A 120 -0.76 -52.04 -6.06
CA THR A 120 -1.85 -52.97 -6.41
C THR A 120 -1.37 -54.13 -7.28
N HIS A 121 -0.45 -53.89 -8.20
CA HIS A 121 0.12 -54.96 -9.04
C HIS A 121 0.95 -55.97 -8.24
N SER A 122 1.69 -55.52 -7.21
CA SER A 122 2.48 -56.39 -6.33
C SER A 122 1.64 -57.26 -5.38
N LYS A 123 0.35 -56.97 -5.22
CA LYS A 123 -0.58 -57.75 -4.38
C LYS A 123 -1.45 -58.74 -5.16
N ILE A 124 -1.38 -58.70 -6.49
CA ILE A 124 -2.15 -59.56 -7.41
C ILE A 124 -1.27 -60.69 -8.00
N LEU A 125 0.03 -60.67 -7.73
CA LEU A 125 0.99 -61.76 -7.95
C LEU A 125 1.36 -62.39 -6.61
#